data_AF-A0A2R6BJV2-F1
#
_entry.id   AF-A0A2R6BJV2-F1
#
_cell.length_a   1.000
_cell.length_b   1.000
_cell.length_c   1.000
_cell.angle_alpha   90.00
_cell.angle_beta   90.00
_cell.angle_gamma   90.00
#
_symmetry.space_group_name_H-M   'P 1'
#
loop_
_entity.id
_entity.type
_entity.pdbx_description
1 polymer ?
#
loop_
_entity_poly.entity_id
_entity_poly.type
_entity_poly.pdbx_seq_one_letter_code
_entity_poly.pdbx_strand_id
1 'polypeptide(L)'
;MPLRPARCYRRIDTPPYTRKEYIAGVPNPKITKFDFGNSKAKFEYQLDFVVDERGQVRHNSLESARMAIHKTLSSLGEENYFFKVRKYPHQVLRENRMMAFAGADRMQQGMRLSFGKPTGLAIRVKKGDVVFSVFVNEQGLSVAKRALKIAQAKFPLPSTIMLKKNMKKDGVNNGNSTDNRQ
;
A
#
# COMPACT_ATOMS: atom_id res chain seq x y z
N MET A 1 -23.01 -10.51 -6.62
CA MET A 1 -22.81 -9.17 -7.20
C MET A 1 -21.31 -8.95 -7.38
N PRO A 2 -20.86 -8.46 -8.53
CA PRO A 2 -19.44 -8.17 -8.77
C PRO A 2 -18.92 -7.12 -7.79
N LEU A 3 -17.60 -7.10 -7.58
CA LEU A 3 -16.96 -6.13 -6.71
C LEU A 3 -17.20 -4.70 -7.24
N ARG A 4 -17.69 -3.79 -6.38
CA ARG A 4 -17.84 -2.37 -6.75
C ARG A 4 -16.54 -1.79 -7.31
N PRO A 5 -16.61 -0.82 -8.24
CA PRO A 5 -15.42 -0.16 -8.78
C PRO A 5 -14.66 0.62 -7.70
N ALA A 6 -13.34 0.73 -7.85
CA ALA A 6 -12.47 1.37 -6.85
C ALA A 6 -12.78 2.86 -6.62
N ARG A 7 -13.33 3.56 -7.63
CA ARG A 7 -13.69 4.98 -7.55
C ARG A 7 -14.62 5.31 -6.37
N CYS A 8 -15.50 4.39 -5.99
CA CYS A 8 -16.44 4.58 -4.87
C CYS A 8 -15.76 4.66 -3.49
N TYR A 9 -14.51 4.21 -3.36
CA TYR A 9 -13.78 4.15 -2.09
C TYR A 9 -12.43 4.87 -2.16
N ARG A 10 -12.19 5.68 -3.19
CA ARG A 10 -10.90 6.40 -3.35
C ARG A 10 -10.80 7.56 -2.37
N ARG A 11 -11.91 8.27 -2.15
CA ARG A 11 -11.98 9.44 -1.26
C ARG A 11 -12.14 8.99 0.19
N ILE A 12 -11.42 9.64 1.10
CA ILE A 12 -11.59 9.45 2.54
C ILE A 12 -12.62 10.48 3.01
N ASP A 13 -13.84 10.04 3.26
CA ASP A 13 -14.98 10.82 3.74
C ASP A 13 -15.35 10.49 5.20
N THR A 14 -15.09 9.26 5.62
CA THR A 14 -15.54 8.69 6.88
C THR A 14 -14.42 8.55 7.91
N PRO A 15 -14.73 8.51 9.22
CA PRO A 15 -13.77 8.12 10.25
C PRO A 15 -13.14 6.74 9.99
N PRO A 16 -11.95 6.47 10.53
CA PRO A 16 -11.32 5.15 10.41
C PRO A 16 -12.22 4.06 10.99
N TYR A 17 -12.45 2.99 10.22
CA TYR A 17 -13.25 1.84 10.62
C TYR A 17 -12.34 0.61 10.63
N THR A 18 -11.71 0.36 11.78
CA THR A 18 -10.56 -0.55 11.91
C THR A 18 -10.67 -1.56 13.05
N ARG A 19 -11.47 -1.26 14.09
CA ARG A 19 -11.57 -2.08 15.31
C ARG A 19 -12.33 -3.37 15.05
N LYS A 20 -11.61 -4.48 14.84
CA LYS A 20 -12.20 -5.78 14.49
C LYS A 20 -13.12 -6.36 15.57
N GLU A 21 -12.92 -5.99 16.84
CA GLU A 21 -13.77 -6.40 17.97
C GLU A 21 -15.25 -6.02 17.82
N TYR A 22 -15.55 -4.89 17.15
CA TYR A 22 -16.91 -4.42 16.91
C TYR A 22 -17.43 -4.74 15.49
N ILE A 23 -16.61 -5.38 14.65
CA ILE A 23 -16.92 -5.58 13.23
C ILE A 23 -16.95 -7.08 12.94
N ALA A 24 -18.16 -7.65 12.96
CA ALA A 24 -18.35 -9.04 12.58
C ALA A 24 -18.18 -9.23 11.06
N GLY A 25 -17.50 -10.31 10.65
CA GLY A 25 -17.38 -10.71 9.25
C GLY A 25 -16.38 -9.89 8.42
N VAL A 26 -15.35 -9.31 9.04
CA VAL A 26 -14.26 -8.66 8.31
C VAL A 26 -13.53 -9.69 7.44
N PRO A 27 -13.39 -9.45 6.12
CA PRO A 27 -12.64 -10.36 5.26
C PRO A 27 -11.15 -10.29 5.55
N ASN A 28 -10.45 -11.41 5.32
CA ASN A 28 -9.00 -11.46 5.45
C ASN A 28 -8.31 -10.56 4.40
N PRO A 29 -7.17 -9.93 4.75
CA PRO A 29 -6.35 -9.23 3.78
C PRO A 29 -5.87 -10.18 2.68
N LYS A 30 -5.93 -9.72 1.43
CA LYS A 30 -5.40 -10.47 0.28
C LYS A 30 -3.88 -10.43 0.21
N ILE A 31 -3.26 -9.38 0.78
CA ILE A 31 -1.82 -9.34 0.98
C ILE A 31 -1.44 -10.15 2.21
N THR A 32 -0.58 -11.14 2.01
CA THR A 32 -0.14 -12.07 3.07
C THR A 32 1.31 -11.83 3.47
N LYS A 33 2.19 -11.59 2.49
CA LYS A 33 3.62 -11.35 2.67
C LYS A 33 3.97 -9.89 2.38
N PHE A 34 4.74 -9.28 3.28
CA PHE A 34 5.14 -7.87 3.19
C PHE A 34 6.61 -7.68 2.86
N ASP A 35 7.44 -8.68 3.16
CA ASP A 35 8.89 -8.64 2.99
C ASP A 35 9.32 -9.74 1.99
N PHE A 36 10.19 -9.39 1.05
CA PHE A 36 10.73 -10.28 0.01
C PHE A 36 12.22 -10.03 -0.21
N GLY A 37 12.95 -11.08 -0.56
CA GLY A 37 14.40 -11.03 -0.75
C GLY A 37 15.16 -11.00 0.58
N ASN A 38 16.45 -10.64 0.52
CA ASN A 38 17.33 -10.70 1.68
C ASN A 38 17.22 -9.45 2.56
N SER A 39 16.48 -9.56 3.67
CA SER A 39 16.31 -8.47 4.65
C SER A 39 17.55 -8.14 5.49
N LYS A 40 18.54 -9.06 5.53
CA LYS A 40 19.77 -8.90 6.32
C LYS A 40 20.88 -8.22 5.54
N ALA A 41 20.86 -8.30 4.22
CA ALA A 41 21.84 -7.65 3.35
C ALA A 41 21.75 -6.12 3.43
N LYS A 42 22.90 -5.47 3.31
CA LYS A 42 22.99 -4.01 3.20
C LYS A 42 23.03 -3.62 1.72
N PHE A 43 22.13 -2.73 1.32
CA PHE A 43 22.03 -2.24 -0.04
C PHE A 43 22.37 -0.75 -0.11
N GLU A 44 22.99 -0.34 -1.21
CA GLU A 44 23.45 1.04 -1.42
C GLU A 44 22.32 2.00 -1.81
N TYR A 45 21.30 1.52 -2.51
CA TYR A 45 20.21 2.34 -3.02
C TYR A 45 18.87 1.89 -2.45
N GLN A 46 18.03 2.87 -2.14
CA GLN A 46 16.64 2.70 -1.75
C GLN A 46 15.75 3.47 -2.72
N LEU A 47 14.79 2.78 -3.33
CA LEU A 47 13.74 3.38 -4.15
C LEU A 47 12.42 3.30 -3.39
N ASP A 48 11.87 4.46 -3.06
CA ASP A 48 10.59 4.59 -2.39
C ASP A 48 9.48 4.93 -3.38
N PHE A 49 8.36 4.23 -3.26
CA PHE A 49 7.11 4.56 -3.94
C PHE A 49 6.27 5.45 -3.03
N VAL A 50 6.21 6.74 -3.36
CA VAL A 50 5.60 7.79 -2.55
C VAL A 50 4.28 8.20 -3.18
N VAL A 51 3.23 8.35 -2.38
CA VAL A 51 1.92 8.79 -2.88
C VAL A 51 1.85 10.31 -2.87
N ASP A 52 1.38 10.91 -3.97
CA ASP A 52 1.32 12.37 -4.12
C ASP A 52 -0.01 12.96 -3.60
N GLU A 53 -1.02 12.12 -3.42
CA GLU A 53 -2.36 12.49 -2.99
C GLU A 53 -2.82 11.74 -1.75
N ARG A 54 -3.69 12.37 -0.96
CA ARG A 54 -4.43 11.68 0.10
C ARG A 54 -5.53 10.82 -0.52
N GLY A 55 -5.63 9.56 -0.10
CA GLY A 55 -6.68 8.69 -0.59
C GLY A 55 -6.70 7.32 0.05
N GLN A 56 -7.60 6.49 -0.44
CA GLN A 56 -7.74 5.09 -0.06
C GLN A 56 -7.36 4.17 -1.20
N VAL A 57 -6.60 3.13 -0.86
CA VAL A 57 -6.21 2.10 -1.81
C VAL A 57 -6.63 0.74 -1.30
N ARG A 58 -7.35 -0.01 -2.13
CA ARG A 58 -7.83 -1.35 -1.76
C ARG A 58 -6.68 -2.34 -1.68
N HIS A 59 -6.82 -3.30 -0.78
CA HIS A 59 -5.92 -4.46 -0.66
C HIS A 59 -5.70 -5.21 -2.00
N ASN A 60 -6.70 -5.26 -2.89
CA ASN A 60 -6.56 -5.85 -4.24
C ASN A 60 -5.51 -5.13 -5.10
N SER A 61 -5.50 -3.81 -5.07
CA SER A 61 -4.52 -3.01 -5.82
C SER A 61 -3.14 -3.11 -5.18
N LEU A 62 -3.09 -3.10 -3.84
CA LEU A 62 -1.85 -3.29 -3.09
C LEU A 62 -1.18 -4.64 -3.43
N GLU A 63 -1.96 -5.72 -3.46
CA GLU A 63 -1.48 -7.05 -3.83
C GLU A 63 -1.07 -7.13 -5.31
N SER A 64 -1.85 -6.53 -6.21
CA SER A 64 -1.53 -6.51 -7.65
C SER A 64 -0.22 -5.77 -7.93
N ALA A 65 0.00 -4.63 -7.25
CA ALA A 65 1.24 -3.88 -7.33
C ALA A 65 2.42 -4.67 -6.73
N ARG A 66 2.23 -5.27 -5.56
CA ARG A 66 3.22 -6.15 -4.91
C ARG A 66 3.65 -7.31 -5.82
N MET A 67 2.71 -8.03 -6.42
CA MET A 67 2.99 -9.13 -7.34
C MET A 67 3.79 -8.66 -8.56
N ALA A 68 3.44 -7.50 -9.13
CA ALA A 68 4.14 -6.95 -10.29
C ALA A 68 5.59 -6.56 -9.95
N ILE A 69 5.80 -5.94 -8.78
CA ILE A 69 7.14 -5.60 -8.28
C ILE A 69 7.95 -6.89 -8.06
N HIS A 70 7.39 -7.86 -7.33
CA HIS A 70 8.12 -9.09 -7.03
C HIS A 70 8.48 -9.88 -8.30
N LYS A 71 7.55 -10.00 -9.27
CA LYS A 71 7.82 -10.68 -10.55
C LYS A 71 8.98 -10.05 -11.31
N THR A 72 9.09 -8.72 -11.27
CA THR A 72 10.15 -7.99 -12.00
C THR A 72 11.47 -7.98 -11.24
N LEU A 73 11.46 -7.93 -9.91
CA LEU A 73 12.67 -8.03 -9.10
C LEU A 73 13.22 -9.46 -9.03
N SER A 74 12.36 -10.48 -9.19
CA SER A 74 12.79 -11.88 -9.20
C SER A 74 13.86 -12.19 -10.26
N SER A 75 13.97 -11.40 -11.33
CA SER A 75 15.03 -11.58 -12.34
C SER A 75 16.43 -11.21 -11.84
N LEU A 76 16.54 -10.46 -10.75
CA LEU A 76 17.84 -10.10 -10.14
C LEU A 76 18.38 -11.21 -9.21
N GLY A 77 17.54 -12.18 -8.83
CA GLY A 77 17.83 -13.15 -7.76
C GLY A 77 17.46 -12.63 -6.37
N GLU A 78 17.00 -13.52 -5.48
CA GLU A 78 16.43 -13.14 -4.18
C GLU A 78 17.44 -12.50 -3.21
N GLU A 79 18.74 -12.80 -3.38
CA GLU A 79 19.82 -12.23 -2.55
C GLU A 79 20.19 -10.79 -2.92
N ASN A 80 19.86 -10.36 -4.13
CA ASN A 80 20.33 -9.09 -4.69
C ASN A 80 19.36 -7.91 -4.48
N TYR A 81 18.20 -8.16 -3.85
CA TYR A 81 17.26 -7.09 -3.51
C TYR A 81 16.56 -7.37 -2.18
N PHE A 82 16.04 -6.31 -1.58
CA PHE A 82 15.05 -6.40 -0.52
C PHE A 82 13.84 -5.52 -0.88
N PHE A 83 12.66 -6.12 -0.88
CA PHE A 83 11.41 -5.42 -1.18
C PHE A 83 10.47 -5.49 0.01
N LYS A 84 10.01 -4.32 0.45
CA LYS A 84 9.14 -4.15 1.61
C LYS A 84 7.89 -3.36 1.26
N VAL A 85 6.74 -3.94 1.58
CA VAL A 85 5.45 -3.24 1.61
C VAL A 85 5.31 -2.58 2.98
N ARG A 86 5.23 -1.25 3.01
CA ARG A 86 5.28 -0.44 4.24
C ARG A 86 3.92 -0.27 4.92
N LYS A 87 2.82 -0.35 4.17
CA LYS A 87 1.46 -0.06 4.67
C LYS A 87 0.61 -1.33 4.73
N TYR A 88 -0.02 -1.56 5.89
CA TYR A 88 -0.95 -2.67 6.12
C TYR A 88 -2.42 -2.20 5.96
N PRO A 89 -3.30 -2.99 5.32
CA PRO A 89 -4.69 -2.60 5.08
C PRO A 89 -5.55 -2.75 6.34
N HIS A 90 -5.57 -1.73 7.19
CA HIS A 90 -6.37 -1.70 8.42
C HIS A 90 -7.83 -1.31 8.21
N GLN A 91 -8.12 -0.49 7.19
CA GLN A 91 -9.46 0.03 7.01
C GLN A 91 -10.38 -1.04 6.45
N VAL A 92 -11.52 -1.25 7.11
CA VAL A 92 -12.64 -2.02 6.58
C VAL A 92 -13.54 -1.15 5.71
N LEU A 93 -13.76 -1.59 4.48
CA LEU A 93 -14.73 -1.04 3.53
C LEU A 93 -16.07 -1.74 3.72
N ARG A 94 -17.13 -0.94 3.73
CA ARG A 94 -18.51 -1.41 3.89
C ARG A 94 -19.30 -1.20 2.61
N GLU A 95 -20.28 -2.06 2.39
CA GLU A 95 -21.21 -1.93 1.28
C GLU A 95 -22.62 -2.32 1.72
N ASN A 96 -23.59 -1.42 1.49
CA ASN A 96 -25.00 -1.80 1.48
C ASN A 96 -25.30 -2.42 0.11
N ARG A 97 -25.40 -3.75 0.05
CA ARG A 97 -25.61 -4.48 -1.21
C ARG A 97 -27.08 -4.43 -1.59
N MET A 98 -27.36 -3.80 -2.74
CA MET A 98 -28.70 -3.81 -3.33
C MET A 98 -28.91 -5.10 -4.12
N MET A 99 -30.10 -5.69 -3.99
CA MET A 99 -30.53 -6.80 -4.83
C MET A 99 -30.96 -6.24 -6.19
N ALA A 100 -30.28 -6.65 -7.26
CA ALA A 100 -30.55 -6.22 -8.62
C ALA A 100 -31.24 -7.35 -9.40
N PHE A 101 -32.44 -7.74 -8.96
CA PHE A 101 -33.30 -8.72 -9.62
C PHE A 101 -34.70 -8.13 -9.80
N ALA A 102 -35.46 -8.58 -10.81
CA ALA A 102 -36.82 -8.09 -11.06
C ALA A 102 -37.71 -8.36 -9.83
N GLY A 103 -38.33 -7.31 -9.26
CA GLY A 103 -39.13 -7.44 -8.04
C GLY A 103 -38.33 -7.45 -6.73
N ALA A 104 -37.02 -7.19 -6.76
CA ALA A 104 -36.18 -7.06 -5.58
C ALA A 104 -36.63 -5.95 -4.61
N ASP A 105 -37.29 -4.91 -5.13
CA ASP A 105 -37.86 -3.81 -4.34
C ASP A 105 -38.82 -4.32 -3.25
N ARG A 106 -39.55 -5.41 -3.50
CA ARG A 106 -40.48 -6.02 -2.54
C ARG A 106 -39.77 -6.77 -1.41
N MET A 107 -38.55 -7.24 -1.66
CA MET A 107 -37.78 -8.08 -0.72
C MET A 107 -36.70 -7.30 0.02
N GLN A 108 -36.29 -6.15 -0.51
CA GLN A 108 -35.22 -5.35 0.05
C GLN A 108 -35.76 -4.13 0.79
N GLN A 109 -35.18 -3.81 1.95
CA GLN A 109 -35.52 -2.61 2.72
C GLN A 109 -35.01 -1.29 2.10
N GLY A 110 -34.51 -1.31 0.85
CA GLY A 110 -33.91 -0.16 0.19
C GLY A 110 -32.79 0.50 1.02
N MET A 111 -33.03 1.75 1.42
CA MET A 111 -32.11 2.57 2.23
C MET A 111 -32.42 2.58 3.73
N ARG A 112 -33.49 1.91 4.17
CA ARG A 112 -33.75 1.73 5.60
C ARG A 112 -32.68 0.81 6.18
N LEU A 113 -32.11 1.19 7.34
CA LEU A 113 -30.99 0.47 7.99
C LEU A 113 -29.78 0.24 7.04
N SER A 114 -29.40 1.26 6.26
CA SER A 114 -28.37 1.19 5.22
C SER A 114 -26.92 1.00 5.71
N PHE A 115 -26.70 0.53 6.94
CA PHE A 115 -25.35 0.26 7.44
C PHE A 115 -24.75 -0.92 6.67
N GLY A 116 -23.75 -0.64 5.85
CA GLY A 116 -23.17 -1.64 4.97
C GLY A 116 -22.44 -2.77 5.70
N LYS A 117 -22.44 -3.96 5.09
CA LYS A 117 -21.66 -5.11 5.56
C LYS A 117 -20.19 -4.96 5.15
N PRO A 118 -19.22 -5.47 5.94
CA PRO A 118 -17.81 -5.49 5.56
C PRO A 118 -17.63 -6.23 4.23
N THR A 119 -16.95 -5.62 3.26
CA THR A 119 -16.76 -6.20 1.93
C THR A 119 -15.29 -6.30 1.53
N GLY A 120 -14.41 -5.46 2.06
CA GLY A 120 -12.99 -5.53 1.75
C GLY A 120 -12.14 -4.67 2.66
N LEU A 121 -10.82 -4.74 2.50
CA LEU A 121 -9.88 -3.92 3.24
C LEU A 121 -9.21 -2.86 2.35
N ALA A 122 -8.71 -1.80 2.97
CA ALA A 122 -7.97 -0.74 2.31
C ALA A 122 -6.89 -0.15 3.22
N ILE A 123 -5.87 0.45 2.60
CA ILE A 123 -4.96 1.38 3.25
C ILE A 123 -5.51 2.79 3.10
N ARG A 124 -5.33 3.61 4.14
CA ARG A 124 -5.51 5.07 4.06
C ARG A 124 -4.13 5.69 3.98
N VAL A 125 -3.89 6.48 2.95
CA VAL A 125 -2.60 7.16 2.71
C VAL A 125 -2.78 8.66 2.67
N LYS A 126 -1.76 9.37 3.15
CA LYS A 126 -1.60 10.82 3.03
C LYS A 126 -0.59 11.13 1.94
N LYS A 127 -0.59 12.38 1.46
CA LYS A 127 0.48 12.88 0.59
C LYS A 127 1.83 12.70 1.29
N GLY A 128 2.82 12.18 0.56
CA GLY A 128 4.16 11.88 1.07
C GLY A 128 4.31 10.52 1.74
N ASP A 129 3.24 9.73 1.88
CA ASP A 129 3.36 8.39 2.45
C ASP A 129 4.11 7.44 1.52
N VAL A 130 5.09 6.71 2.07
CA VAL A 130 5.78 5.61 1.38
C VAL A 130 4.93 4.35 1.50
N VAL A 131 4.59 3.73 0.36
CA VAL A 131 3.81 2.47 0.31
C VAL A 131 4.70 1.27 0.06
N PHE A 132 5.69 1.42 -0.82
CA PHE A 132 6.65 0.38 -1.18
C PHE A 132 8.07 0.94 -1.04
N SER A 133 8.99 0.12 -0.54
CA SER A 133 10.42 0.40 -0.57
C SER A 133 11.14 -0.77 -1.22
N VAL A 134 12.01 -0.49 -2.18
CA VAL A 134 12.88 -1.46 -2.84
C VAL A 134 14.32 -1.06 -2.56
N PHE A 135 15.11 -1.99 -2.08
CA PHE A 135 16.52 -1.83 -1.77
C PHE A 135 17.33 -2.68 -2.73
N VAL A 136 18.30 -2.08 -3.41
CA VAL A 136 19.14 -2.73 -4.43
C VAL A 136 20.53 -2.11 -4.45
N ASN A 137 21.49 -2.84 -5.00
CA ASN A 137 22.81 -2.30 -5.37
C ASN A 137 22.73 -1.61 -6.74
N GLU A 138 23.82 -0.97 -7.16
CA GLU A 138 23.89 -0.22 -8.43
C GLU A 138 23.43 -1.03 -9.65
N GLN A 139 23.80 -2.31 -9.70
CA GLN A 139 23.45 -3.24 -10.78
C GLN A 139 21.92 -3.43 -10.93
N GLY A 140 21.17 -3.36 -9.82
CA GLY A 140 19.71 -3.60 -9.80
C GLY A 140 18.85 -2.35 -9.98
N LEU A 141 19.45 -1.18 -10.10
CA LEU A 141 18.75 0.11 -10.06
C LEU A 141 17.79 0.31 -11.25
N SER A 142 18.21 -0.11 -12.45
CA SER A 142 17.38 -0.02 -13.66
C SER A 142 16.12 -0.89 -13.57
N VAL A 143 16.29 -2.12 -13.08
CA VAL A 143 15.20 -3.09 -12.88
C VAL A 143 14.26 -2.60 -11.78
N ALA A 144 14.78 -2.07 -10.67
CA ALA A 144 13.97 -1.52 -9.59
C ALA A 144 13.12 -0.32 -10.03
N LYS A 145 13.67 0.60 -10.83
CA LYS A 145 12.89 1.71 -11.41
C LYS A 145 11.76 1.19 -12.30
N ARG A 146 12.05 0.20 -13.16
CA ARG A 146 11.05 -0.43 -14.02
C ARG A 146 9.95 -1.13 -13.21
N ALA A 147 10.31 -1.85 -12.16
CA ALA A 147 9.39 -2.54 -11.26
C ALA A 147 8.38 -1.56 -10.62
N LEU A 148 8.87 -0.45 -10.08
CA LEU A 148 8.04 0.59 -9.48
C LEU A 148 7.19 1.34 -10.51
N LYS A 149 7.68 1.50 -11.74
CA LYS A 149 6.89 2.09 -12.84
C LYS A 149 5.71 1.20 -13.23
N ILE A 150 5.89 -0.12 -13.24
CA ILE A 150 4.79 -1.06 -13.47
C ILE A 150 3.80 -1.03 -12.30
N ALA A 151 4.30 -0.91 -11.07
CA ALA A 151 3.47 -0.77 -9.87
C ALA A 151 2.60 0.50 -9.92
N GLN A 152 3.13 1.61 -10.44
CA GLN A 152 2.41 2.87 -10.64
C GLN A 152 1.13 2.67 -11.47
N ALA A 153 1.18 1.83 -12.51
CA ALA A 153 0.01 1.51 -13.34
C ALA A 153 -1.04 0.64 -12.62
N LYS A 154 -0.68 -0.04 -11.53
CA LYS A 154 -1.60 -0.84 -10.69
C LYS A 154 -2.17 -0.07 -9.50
N PHE A 155 -1.58 1.10 -9.19
CA PHE A 155 -1.96 1.92 -8.06
C PHE A 155 -3.00 2.98 -8.49
N PRO A 156 -4.07 3.23 -7.70
CA PRO A 156 -5.16 4.11 -8.13
C PRO A 156 -4.88 5.61 -7.86
N LEU A 157 -3.80 5.94 -7.18
CA LEU A 157 -3.41 7.31 -6.83
C LEU A 157 -2.14 7.69 -7.61
N PRO A 158 -1.96 8.98 -7.97
CA PRO A 158 -0.69 9.45 -8.48
C PRO A 158 0.40 9.24 -7.42
N SER A 159 1.57 8.85 -7.91
CA SER A 159 2.69 8.47 -7.07
C SER A 159 4.01 8.82 -7.73
N THR A 160 4.99 9.21 -6.94
CA THR A 160 6.34 9.52 -7.39
C THR A 160 7.32 8.46 -6.90
N ILE A 161 8.33 8.15 -7.70
CA ILE A 161 9.43 7.25 -7.32
C ILE A 161 10.57 8.12 -6.81
N MET A 162 10.92 7.99 -5.53
CA MET A 162 12.04 8.71 -4.91
C MET A 162 13.25 7.79 -4.80
N LEU A 163 14.39 8.20 -5.35
CA LEU A 163 15.67 7.51 -5.18
C LEU A 163 16.42 8.12 -3.99
N LYS A 164 16.91 7.26 -3.09
CA LYS A 164 17.78 7.63 -1.96
C LYS A 164 19.03 6.76 -2.03
N LYS A 165 20.19 7.37 -1.82
CA LYS A 165 21.45 6.67 -1.64
C LYS A 165 21.66 6.47 -0.15
N ASN A 166 21.69 5.22 0.31
CA ASN A 166 22.02 4.88 1.68
C ASN A 166 23.54 4.96 1.83
N MET A 167 24.05 6.13 2.19
CA MET A 167 25.44 6.25 2.61
C MET A 167 25.65 5.39 3.85
N LYS A 168 26.76 4.64 3.90
CA LYS A 168 27.23 3.99 5.12
C LYS A 168 27.28 5.06 6.22
N LYS A 169 26.50 4.89 7.29
CA LYS A 169 26.87 5.49 8.57
C LYS A 169 28.05 4.70 9.10
N ASP A 170 29.23 4.95 8.52
CA ASP A 170 30.47 4.66 9.21
C ASP A 170 30.52 5.63 10.40
N GLY A 171 30.80 5.09 11.59
CA GLY A 171 30.53 5.73 12.87
C GLY A 171 31.09 7.15 12.97
N VAL A 172 30.19 8.11 13.19
CA VAL A 172 30.55 9.42 13.76
C VAL A 172 29.78 9.55 15.05
N ASN A 173 30.54 9.54 16.15
CA ASN A 173 30.12 9.91 17.49
C ASN A 173 29.23 11.16 17.42
N ASN A 174 28.09 11.14 18.12
CA ASN A 174 27.37 12.35 18.46
C ASN A 174 28.23 13.15 19.45
N GLY A 175 29.22 13.88 18.92
CA GLY A 175 29.92 14.93 19.63
C GLY A 175 29.01 16.14 19.72
N ASN A 176 28.66 16.50 20.95
CA ASN A 176 28.03 17.76 21.29
C ASN A 176 28.76 18.92 20.59
N SER A 177 28.04 19.68 19.78
CA SER A 177 28.42 21.06 19.44
C SER A 177 27.44 21.99 20.13
N THR A 178 27.70 22.23 21.42
CA THR A 178 27.60 23.59 21.93
C THR A 178 28.57 24.43 21.11
N ASP A 179 28.08 25.35 20.28
CA ASP A 179 28.66 26.69 20.30
C ASP A 179 27.72 27.75 19.74
N ASN A 180 27.86 28.89 20.39
CA ASN A 180 27.25 30.19 20.21
C ASN A 180 27.10 30.67 18.76
N ARG A 181 26.07 31.49 18.56
CA ARG A 181 26.18 32.79 17.87
C ARG A 181 24.90 33.61 18.10
N GLN A 182 25.07 34.65 18.91
CA GLN A 182 24.46 35.99 18.89
C GLN A 182 22.94 36.10 18.83
#